data_AF-A0A814BQH3-F1
#
_entry.id   AF-A0A814BQH3-F1
#
_cell.length_a   1.000
_cell.length_b   1.000
_cell.length_c   1.000
_cell.angle_alpha   90.00
_cell.angle_beta   90.00
_cell.angle_gamma   90.00
#
_symmetry.space_group_name_H-M   'P 1'
#
loop_
_entity.id
_entity.type
_entity.pdbx_description
1 polymer ?
#
loop_
_entity_poly.entity_id
_entity_poly.type
_entity_poly.pdbx_seq_one_letter_code
_entity_poly.pdbx_strand_id
1 'polypeptide(L)'
;MGQGMSEVAPGVYVTSALVARQGNVLDEHGITHVISIQKTPISPFAHRQYLLIPAKDHISQDILQYASQCNDFIHNARLNQGKRGRKKP
;
A
#
# COMPACT_ATOMS: atom_id res chain seq x y z
N MET A 1 -16.92 2.12 8.27
CA MET A 1 -16.20 2.17 6.97
C MET A 1 -16.40 0.83 6.27
N GLY A 2 -16.55 0.82 4.94
CA GLY A 2 -16.97 -0.36 4.15
C GLY A 2 -16.09 -1.60 4.34
N GLN A 3 -16.70 -2.78 4.25
CA GLN A 3 -16.05 -4.07 4.54
C GLN A 3 -15.22 -4.64 3.38
N GLY A 4 -15.15 -3.95 2.24
CA GLY A 4 -14.53 -4.44 1.01
C GLY A 4 -13.30 -3.67 0.56
N MET A 5 -12.53 -4.28 -0.32
CA MET A 5 -11.47 -3.62 -1.09
C MET A 5 -12.08 -3.03 -2.36
N SER A 6 -11.78 -1.77 -2.66
CA SER A 6 -12.31 -1.06 -3.83
C SER A 6 -11.21 -0.79 -4.84
N GLU A 7 -11.39 -1.22 -6.08
CA GLU A 7 -10.48 -0.85 -7.17
C GLU A 7 -10.78 0.60 -7.60
N VAL A 8 -9.78 1.48 -7.45
CA VAL A 8 -9.91 2.91 -7.79
C VAL A 8 -9.27 3.24 -9.15
N ALA A 9 -8.38 2.37 -9.62
CA ALA A 9 -7.79 2.38 -10.95
C ALA A 9 -7.27 0.98 -11.27
N PRO A 10 -7.00 0.63 -12.55
CA PRO A 10 -6.49 -0.70 -12.91
C PRO A 10 -5.26 -1.11 -12.10
N GLY A 11 -5.43 -2.13 -11.25
CA GLY A 11 -4.40 -2.66 -10.37
C GLY A 11 -4.07 -1.79 -9.13
N VAL A 12 -4.94 -0.83 -8.80
CA VAL A 12 -4.81 0.05 -7.63
C VAL A 12 -6.07 -0.04 -6.79
N TYR A 13 -5.89 -0.44 -5.53
CA TYR A 13 -6.97 -0.70 -4.61
C TYR A 13 -6.87 0.15 -3.35
N VAL A 14 -8.02 0.53 -2.80
CA VAL A 14 -8.14 1.20 -1.51
C VAL A 14 -8.97 0.31 -0.58
N THR A 15 -8.51 0.15 0.66
CA THR A 15 -9.20 -0.63 1.67
C THR A 15 -8.87 -0.13 3.07
N SER A 16 -9.59 -0.65 4.08
CA SER A 16 -9.33 -0.34 5.48
C SER A 16 -8.10 -1.09 6.01
N ALA A 17 -7.51 -0.59 7.10
CA ALA A 17 -6.41 -1.25 7.78
C ALA A 17 -6.76 -2.64 8.33
N LEU A 18 -8.05 -2.90 8.61
CA LEU A 18 -8.53 -4.20 9.07
C LEU A 18 -8.48 -5.25 7.95
N VAL A 19 -8.96 -4.89 6.76
CA VAL A 19 -8.96 -5.78 5.59
C VAL A 19 -7.54 -5.96 5.08
N ALA A 20 -6.70 -4.92 5.07
CA ALA A 20 -5.30 -5.02 4.64
C ALA A 20 -4.42 -5.93 5.53
N ARG A 21 -4.89 -6.33 6.71
CA ARG A 21 -4.21 -7.31 7.58
C ARG A 21 -4.56 -8.76 7.24
N GLN A 22 -5.53 -8.98 6.36
CA GLN A 22 -5.97 -10.30 5.95
C GLN A 22 -5.17 -10.72 4.71
N GLY A 23 -4.14 -11.54 4.91
CA GLY A 23 -3.24 -11.97 3.83
C GLY A 23 -3.99 -12.64 2.67
N ASN A 24 -4.99 -13.46 2.97
CA ASN A 24 -5.86 -14.12 1.99
C ASN A 24 -6.58 -13.13 1.08
N VAL A 25 -7.18 -12.06 1.61
CA VAL A 25 -7.88 -11.05 0.79
C VAL A 25 -6.92 -10.35 -0.15
N LEU A 26 -5.70 -10.07 0.33
CA LEU A 26 -4.66 -9.49 -0.50
C LEU A 26 -4.12 -10.47 -1.55
N ASP A 27 -4.08 -11.77 -1.26
CA ASP A 27 -3.63 -12.81 -2.18
C ASP A 27 -4.68 -13.04 -3.29
N GLU A 28 -5.97 -13.07 -2.93
CA GLU A 28 -7.10 -13.20 -3.87
C GLU A 28 -7.12 -12.10 -4.93
N HIS A 29 -6.73 -10.88 -4.56
CA HIS A 29 -6.65 -9.74 -5.48
C HIS A 29 -5.26 -9.57 -6.13
N GLY A 30 -4.35 -10.53 -5.93
CA GLY A 30 -3.01 -10.50 -6.52
C GLY A 30 -2.17 -9.29 -6.09
N ILE A 31 -2.44 -8.72 -4.91
CA ILE A 31 -1.71 -7.55 -4.42
C ILE A 31 -0.25 -7.96 -4.20
N THR A 32 0.71 -7.09 -4.49
CA THR A 32 2.15 -7.34 -4.25
C THR A 32 2.83 -6.20 -3.53
N HIS A 33 2.25 -5.00 -3.60
CA HIS A 33 2.76 -3.75 -3.05
C HIS A 33 1.66 -3.11 -2.19
N VAL A 34 2.01 -2.67 -0.99
CA VAL A 34 1.06 -2.09 -0.02
C VAL A 34 1.63 -0.78 0.50
N ILE A 35 0.86 0.30 0.38
CA ILE A 35 1.11 1.53 1.12
C ILE A 35 0.25 1.47 2.39
N SER A 36 0.89 1.62 3.55
CA SER A 36 0.19 1.63 4.84
C SER A 36 0.34 2.98 5.50
N ILE A 37 -0.76 3.69 5.66
CA ILE A 37 -0.82 5.02 6.28
C ILE A 37 -1.45 4.87 7.66
N GLN A 38 -0.62 4.81 8.70
CA GLN A 38 -1.07 4.68 10.08
C GLN A 38 0.05 5.03 11.04
N LYS A 39 -0.31 5.59 12.20
CA LYS A 39 0.64 5.91 13.27
C LYS A 39 1.34 4.67 13.84
N THR A 40 0.64 3.55 13.92
CA THR A 40 1.12 2.34 14.58
C THR A 40 1.92 1.48 13.61
N PRO A 41 3.12 1.01 13.97
CA PRO A 41 3.87 0.07 13.14
C PRO A 41 3.07 -1.22 12.90
N ILE A 42 3.27 -1.83 11.74
CA ILE A 42 2.74 -3.15 11.40
C ILE A 42 3.86 -4.12 11.08
N SER A 43 3.58 -5.40 11.28
CA SER A 43 4.40 -6.49 10.78
C SER A 43 4.05 -6.76 9.31
N PRO A 44 4.96 -6.49 8.35
CA PRO A 44 4.70 -6.69 6.93
C PRO A 44 4.73 -8.18 6.55
N PHE A 45 3.90 -8.60 5.60
CA PHE A 45 4.01 -9.94 5.03
C PHE A 45 5.26 -10.08 4.15
N ALA A 46 6.02 -11.17 4.35
CA ALA A 46 7.36 -11.35 3.78
C ALA A 46 7.41 -11.35 2.23
N HIS A 47 6.33 -11.76 1.54
CA HIS A 47 6.26 -11.81 0.08
C HIS A 47 5.83 -10.50 -0.58
N ARG A 48 5.48 -9.47 0.19
CA ARG A 48 4.95 -8.18 -0.31
C ARG A 48 5.95 -7.04 -0.08
N GLN A 49 5.85 -5.98 -0.86
CA GLN A 49 6.62 -4.76 -0.63
C GLN A 49 5.75 -3.75 0.10
N TYR A 50 6.32 -3.10 1.10
CA TYR A 50 5.58 -2.16 1.94
C TYR A 50 6.24 -0.79 1.91
N LEU A 51 5.42 0.23 1.73
CA LEU A 51 5.74 1.61 2.07
C LEU A 51 4.93 1.97 3.31
N LEU A 52 5.63 2.19 4.43
CA LEU A 52 5.00 2.54 5.70
C LEU A 52 5.07 4.06 5.90
N ILE A 53 3.90 4.69 6.05
CA ILE A 53 3.77 6.13 6.22
C ILE A 53 3.20 6.39 7.62
N PRO A 54 4.03 6.88 8.56
CA PRO A 54 3.61 7.16 9.92
C PRO A 54 2.84 8.49 9.98
N ALA A 55 1.59 8.49 9.53
CA ALA A 55 0.71 9.66 9.57
C ALA A 55 -0.50 9.42 10.49
N LYS A 56 -0.97 10.50 11.12
CA LYS A 56 -2.20 10.51 11.92
C LYS A 56 -3.36 11.07 11.11
N ASP A 57 -4.56 10.61 11.43
CA ASP A 57 -5.79 11.20 10.91
C ASP A 57 -6.12 12.47 11.72
N HIS A 58 -5.47 13.59 11.36
CA HIS A 58 -5.63 14.87 12.03
C HIS A 58 -5.37 16.03 11.06
N ILE A 59 -6.08 17.15 11.22
CA ILE A 59 -5.97 18.30 10.31
C ILE A 59 -4.56 18.92 10.24
N SER A 60 -3.79 18.81 11.33
CA SER A 60 -2.41 19.30 11.37
C SER A 60 -1.41 18.36 10.68
N GLN A 61 -1.84 17.18 10.24
CA GLN A 61 -0.97 16.24 9.54
C GLN A 61 -0.81 16.71 8.10
N ASP A 62 0.41 17.11 7.75
CA ASP A 62 0.77 17.29 6.34
C ASP A 62 0.89 15.89 5.70
N ILE A 63 -0.07 15.56 4.83
CA ILE A 63 -0.07 14.33 4.03
C ILE A 63 0.54 14.53 2.64
N LEU A 64 0.60 15.78 2.16
CA LEU A 64 1.08 16.12 0.82
C LEU A 64 2.59 15.89 0.71
N GLN A 65 3.33 16.03 1.81
CA GLN A 65 4.75 15.67 1.88
C GLN A 65 5.03 14.23 1.40
N TYR A 66 4.05 13.32 1.50
CA TYR A 66 4.19 11.92 1.10
C TYR A 66 3.70 11.64 -0.33
N ALA A 67 3.14 12.62 -1.03
CA ALA A 67 2.53 12.41 -2.34
C ALA A 67 3.54 11.87 -3.37
N SER A 68 4.74 12.46 -3.44
CA SER A 68 5.77 12.04 -4.41
C SER A 68 6.19 10.59 -4.20
N GLN A 69 6.55 10.22 -2.95
CA GLN A 69 6.99 8.85 -2.65
C GLN A 69 5.87 7.81 -2.89
N CYS A 70 4.61 8.15 -2.61
CA CYS A 70 3.47 7.27 -2.88
C CYS A 70 3.29 7.08 -4.38
N ASN A 71 3.37 8.17 -5.14
CA ASN A 71 3.24 8.14 -6.59
C ASN A 71 4.34 7.29 -7.22
N ASP A 72 5.60 7.49 -6.82
CA ASP A 72 6.73 6.72 -7.32
C ASP A 72 6.61 5.23 -6.96
N PHE A 73 6.16 4.91 -5.74
CA PHE A 73 5.94 3.53 -5.31
C PHE A 73 4.85 2.83 -6.14
N ILE A 74 3.70 3.50 -6.35
CA ILE A 74 2.61 2.98 -7.19
C ILE A 74 3.06 2.85 -8.64
N HIS A 75 3.71 3.88 -9.18
CA HIS A 75 4.15 3.92 -10.57
C HIS A 75 5.15 2.81 -10.87
N ASN A 76 6.16 2.63 -10.01
CA ASN A 76 7.15 1.56 -10.14
C ASN A 76 6.51 0.17 -10.02
N ALA A 77 5.55 -0.01 -9.10
CA ALA A 77 4.83 -1.28 -8.99
C ALA A 77 4.06 -1.60 -10.29
N ARG A 78 3.38 -0.61 -10.88
CA ARG A 78 2.60 -0.79 -12.11
C ARG A 78 3.47 -1.05 -13.33
N LEU A 79 4.56 -0.29 -13.51
CA LEU A 79 5.51 -0.50 -14.62
C LEU A 79 6.13 -1.91 -14.59
N ASN A 80 6.38 -2.44 -13.40
CA ASN A 80 6.97 -3.78 -13.22
C ASN A 80 5.93 -4.90 -13.15
N GLN A 81 4.64 -4.62 -13.42
CA GLN A 81 3.54 -5.60 -13.29
C GLN A 81 3.51 -6.27 -11.90
N GLY A 82 3.78 -5.49 -10.84
CA GLY A 82 3.82 -5.98 -9.47
C GLY A 82 5.05 -6.83 -9.12
N LYS A 83 6.01 -7.02 -10.04
CA LYS A 83 7.26 -7.72 -9.74
C LYS A 83 8.14 -6.84 -8.86
N ARG A 84 8.80 -7.48 -7.89
CA ARG A 84 9.86 -6.82 -7.12
C ARG A 84 10.98 -6.45 -8.10
N GLY A 85 11.27 -5.16 -8.25
CA GLY A 85 12.45 -4.72 -8.99
C GLY A 85 13.67 -5.47 -8.45
N ARG A 86 14.44 -6.11 -9.34
CA ARG A 86 15.73 -6.69 -8.95
C ARG A 86 16.53 -5.55 -8.32
N LYS A 87 16.94 -5.67 -7.06
CA LYS A 87 18.06 -4.85 -6.56
C LYS A 87 19.20 -5.10 -7.54
N LYS A 88 19.61 -4.07 -8.27
CA LYS A 88 20.86 -4.14 -9.04
C LYS A 88 21.96 -4.49 -8.03
N PRO A 89 22.83 -5.47 -8.35
CA PRO A 89 23.96 -5.83 -7.49
C PRO A 89 24.90 -4.64 -7.29
#